data_AF-A0A9N8DGI9-F1
#
_entry.id   AF-A0A9N8DGI9-F1
#
_cell.length_a   1.000
_cell.length_b   1.000
_cell.length_c   1.000
_cell.angle_alpha   90.00
_cell.angle_beta   90.00
_cell.angle_gamma   90.00
#
_symmetry.space_group_name_H-M   'P 1'
#
loop_
_entity.id
_entity.type
_entity.pdbx_description
1 polymer ?
#
loop_
_entity_poly.entity_id
_entity_poly.type
_entity_poly.pdbx_seq_one_letter_code
_entity_poly.pdbx_strand_id
1 'polypeptide(L)'
;MTTPSGQEEGGEDSKPQDVTHTETKLEEAFHPDEPGGCPEEISEGATVVAKGNHVVPAGVAVEELKNYGGQKDLKNLCPDSVRDWLTRKELWHVYDKFVDSVVADRSTRGPLGKWKDAQFISVLDQFRDDFAEQGVKVALCKRRSGSGTFRWLEFIDRTVAGDYVPQFDVANLSGQVINTCYTKLEFPNGVAVEELKQWRGRERLKEKIPIQVEKMLQEHNLMEEYHQMVNHCIEAGCGAKFKMWNIDKLKEIMLIYQPMFAEKGVDVFVSHKQEYVSHGQYGGHNEYFRWIEFVDRKKQPNYHPQRDAESKKQVCVIS
;
A
#
# COMPACT_ATOMS: atom_id res chain seq x y z
N MET A 1 -13.67 -67.72 -41.51
CA MET A 1 -12.82 -67.09 -42.54
C MET A 1 -11.90 -66.11 -41.81
N THR A 2 -10.79 -66.62 -41.30
CA THR A 2 -9.43 -66.45 -41.85
C THR A 2 -8.90 -65.01 -41.70
N THR A 3 -8.10 -64.86 -40.65
CA THR A 3 -6.94 -63.95 -40.51
C THR A 3 -6.01 -64.01 -41.73
N PRO A 4 -5.24 -62.93 -41.98
CA PRO A 4 -3.80 -62.92 -41.67
C PRO A 4 -3.38 -61.58 -41.00
N SER A 5 -2.57 -61.54 -39.93
CA SER A 5 -1.15 -61.87 -39.76
C SER A 5 -0.19 -60.98 -40.57
N GLY A 6 0.51 -60.09 -39.87
CA GLY A 6 1.67 -59.33 -40.36
C GLY A 6 2.36 -58.63 -39.19
N GLN A 7 3.40 -59.29 -38.66
CA GLN A 7 4.38 -58.72 -37.72
C GLN A 7 5.31 -57.78 -38.46
N GLU A 8 5.85 -56.75 -37.78
CA GLU A 8 7.29 -56.48 -37.80
C GLU A 8 7.71 -55.54 -36.66
N GLU A 9 8.89 -55.84 -36.12
CA GLU A 9 9.53 -55.27 -34.95
C GLU A 9 10.20 -53.92 -35.24
N GLY A 10 10.33 -53.09 -34.21
CA GLY A 10 11.18 -51.91 -34.23
C GLY A 10 11.42 -51.41 -32.81
N GLY A 11 12.53 -51.85 -32.22
CA GLY A 11 13.00 -51.37 -30.92
C GLY A 11 13.69 -50.01 -31.06
N GLU A 12 13.46 -49.13 -30.09
CA GLU A 12 14.30 -47.96 -29.84
C GLU A 12 14.50 -47.77 -28.33
N ASP A 13 15.70 -48.12 -27.88
CA ASP A 13 16.25 -47.80 -26.57
C ASP A 13 16.42 -46.28 -26.44
N SER A 14 15.53 -45.65 -25.68
CA SER A 14 15.64 -44.23 -25.30
C SER A 14 16.26 -44.12 -23.90
N LYS A 15 17.54 -43.73 -23.85
CA LYS A 15 18.24 -43.36 -22.62
C LYS A 15 17.60 -42.14 -21.95
N PRO A 16 17.47 -42.10 -20.62
CA PRO A 16 17.06 -40.89 -19.92
C PRO A 16 18.19 -39.85 -19.99
N GLN A 17 17.88 -38.68 -20.56
CA GLN A 17 18.74 -37.51 -20.49
C GLN A 17 18.65 -36.92 -19.08
N ASP A 18 19.79 -36.90 -18.40
CA ASP A 18 19.98 -36.27 -17.10
C ASP A 18 19.97 -34.75 -17.28
N VAL A 19 18.80 -34.14 -17.07
CA VAL A 19 18.61 -32.69 -17.12
C VAL A 19 19.13 -32.10 -15.83
N THR A 20 20.39 -31.66 -15.85
CA THR A 20 20.98 -30.87 -14.77
C THR A 20 20.26 -29.52 -14.70
N HIS A 21 19.38 -29.38 -13.71
CA HIS A 21 18.76 -28.12 -13.33
C HIS A 21 19.86 -27.21 -12.74
N THR A 22 20.49 -26.39 -13.57
CA THR A 22 21.22 -25.21 -13.08
C THR A 22 20.21 -24.21 -12.54
N GLU A 23 19.97 -24.25 -11.22
CA GLU A 23 19.39 -23.13 -10.49
C GLU A 23 20.37 -21.95 -10.56
N THR A 24 20.20 -21.10 -11.57
CA THR A 24 20.73 -19.74 -11.51
C THR A 24 20.03 -19.01 -10.38
N LYS A 25 20.67 -18.95 -9.21
CA LYS A 25 20.45 -17.91 -8.21
C LYS A 25 20.67 -16.58 -8.93
N LEU A 26 19.58 -15.95 -9.39
CA LEU A 26 19.60 -14.52 -9.63
C LEU A 26 19.89 -13.89 -8.26
N GLU A 27 21.13 -13.44 -8.08
CA GLU A 27 21.44 -12.48 -7.04
C GLU A 27 20.55 -11.27 -7.32
N GLU A 28 19.53 -11.08 -6.48
CA GLU A 28 18.75 -9.84 -6.44
C GLU A 28 19.73 -8.71 -6.23
N ALA A 29 20.06 -7.98 -7.31
CA ALA A 29 20.80 -6.74 -7.23
C ALA A 29 19.98 -5.77 -6.38
N PHE A 30 20.30 -5.75 -5.09
CA PHE A 30 19.71 -4.90 -4.08
C PHE A 30 20.08 -3.46 -4.41
N HIS A 31 19.17 -2.75 -5.07
CA HIS A 31 19.24 -1.31 -5.16
C HIS A 31 18.57 -0.75 -3.91
N PRO A 32 19.32 -0.14 -2.97
CA PRO A 32 18.69 0.48 -1.82
C PRO A 32 17.72 1.55 -2.32
N ASP A 33 16.45 1.47 -1.90
CA ASP A 33 15.60 2.65 -1.85
C ASP A 33 16.45 3.74 -1.18
N GLU A 34 16.65 4.90 -1.84
CA GLU A 34 17.44 5.99 -1.26
C GLU A 34 16.92 6.25 0.16
N PRO A 35 17.79 6.25 1.19
CA PRO A 35 17.35 6.45 2.56
C PRO A 35 16.60 7.77 2.60
N GLY A 36 15.28 7.70 2.83
CA GLY A 36 14.45 8.89 2.99
C GLY A 36 15.03 9.69 4.15
N GLY A 37 15.70 10.80 3.84
CA GLY A 37 16.30 11.66 4.83
C GLY A 37 15.19 12.33 5.65
N CYS A 38 15.06 11.98 6.94
CA CYS A 38 14.30 12.79 7.88
C CYS A 38 15.09 14.07 8.17
N PRO A 39 14.55 15.25 7.85
CA PRO A 39 14.37 16.21 8.94
C PRO A 39 13.24 17.25 8.71
N GLU A 40 12.24 17.23 9.58
CA GLU A 40 11.52 18.40 10.11
C GLU A 40 10.87 17.95 11.43
N GLU A 41 10.61 18.87 12.35
CA GLU A 41 10.29 18.60 13.77
C GLU A 41 9.21 17.52 13.91
N ILE A 42 9.62 16.32 14.35
CA ILE A 42 8.68 15.27 14.74
C ILE A 42 7.86 15.87 15.88
N SER A 43 6.55 16.01 15.66
CA SER A 43 5.66 16.56 16.68
C SER A 43 5.85 15.82 18.00
N GLU A 44 5.84 16.56 19.10
CA GLU A 44 6.09 15.98 20.42
C GLU A 44 5.11 14.82 20.68
N GLY A 45 5.65 13.61 20.88
CA GLY A 45 4.85 12.40 21.09
C GLY A 45 4.54 11.56 19.85
N ALA A 46 4.98 11.96 18.65
CA ALA A 46 4.87 11.12 17.46
C ALA A 46 5.88 9.95 17.47
N THR A 47 5.50 8.84 16.85
CA THR A 47 6.31 7.60 16.82
C THR A 47 6.69 7.26 15.39
N VAL A 48 7.97 6.96 15.16
CA VAL A 48 8.50 6.58 13.85
C VAL A 48 8.49 5.06 13.68
N VAL A 49 7.97 4.56 12.57
CA VAL A 49 7.78 3.12 12.30
C VAL A 49 8.27 2.75 10.90
N ALA A 50 8.29 1.45 10.59
CA ALA A 50 8.67 0.92 9.28
C ALA A 50 10.06 1.40 8.84
N LYS A 51 11.03 1.35 9.76
CA LYS A 51 12.42 1.81 9.58
C LYS A 51 12.55 3.27 9.13
N GLY A 52 11.83 4.19 9.78
CA GLY A 52 11.97 5.62 9.47
C GLY A 52 11.03 6.14 8.40
N ASN A 53 10.25 5.26 7.76
CA ASN A 53 9.51 5.63 6.56
C ASN A 53 8.11 6.16 6.83
N HIS A 54 7.61 6.07 8.07
CA HIS A 54 6.28 6.52 8.44
C HIS A 54 6.30 7.04 9.87
N VAL A 55 5.53 8.10 10.11
CA VAL A 55 5.36 8.73 11.42
C VAL A 55 3.89 8.63 11.77
N VAL A 56 3.59 8.10 12.96
CA VAL A 56 2.24 8.13 13.53
C VAL A 56 2.13 9.28 14.53
N PRO A 57 0.98 9.95 14.64
CA PRO A 57 0.83 11.13 15.47
C PRO A 57 0.83 10.79 16.97
N ALA A 58 0.85 11.84 17.80
CA ALA A 58 0.63 11.70 19.23
C ALA A 58 -0.71 11.01 19.54
N GLY A 59 -0.75 10.24 20.64
CA GLY A 59 -1.92 9.44 20.99
C GLY A 59 -1.97 8.07 20.31
N VAL A 60 -0.96 7.69 19.52
CA VAL A 60 -0.84 6.37 18.90
C VAL A 60 0.35 5.62 19.48
N ALA A 61 0.09 4.51 20.18
CA ALA A 61 1.13 3.57 20.60
C ALA A 61 1.33 2.48 19.52
N VAL A 62 2.58 2.07 19.27
CA VAL A 62 2.91 1.17 18.16
C VAL A 62 3.71 -0.04 18.61
N GLU A 63 3.31 -1.22 18.11
CA GLU A 63 4.07 -2.48 18.23
C GLU A 63 4.40 -3.04 16.84
N GLU A 64 5.69 -3.06 16.47
CA GLU A 64 6.13 -3.63 15.20
C GLU A 64 6.08 -5.18 15.22
N LEU A 65 5.55 -5.76 14.15
CA LEU A 65 5.40 -7.21 13.99
C LEU A 65 6.45 -7.76 13.03
N LYS A 66 7.32 -8.66 13.53
CA LYS A 66 8.25 -9.38 12.68
C LYS A 66 7.53 -10.46 11.86
N ASN A 67 7.94 -10.64 10.61
CA ASN A 67 7.38 -11.67 9.75
C ASN A 67 7.82 -13.09 10.14
N TYR A 68 9.06 -13.26 10.62
CA TYR A 68 9.63 -14.54 11.02
C TYR A 68 9.89 -14.53 12.52
N GLY A 69 9.47 -15.59 13.22
CA GLY A 69 9.54 -15.64 14.70
C GLY A 69 8.61 -14.67 15.43
N GLY A 70 7.82 -13.87 14.69
CA GLY A 70 7.01 -12.79 15.25
C GLY A 70 6.00 -13.21 16.32
N GLN A 71 5.53 -14.46 16.33
CA GLN A 71 4.65 -14.97 17.39
C GLN A 71 5.34 -14.94 18.75
N LYS A 72 6.61 -15.36 18.81
CA LYS A 72 7.36 -15.38 20.07
C LYS A 72 7.59 -13.96 20.55
N ASP A 73 7.91 -13.06 19.63
CA ASP A 73 8.17 -11.65 19.95
C ASP A 73 6.88 -10.96 20.40
N LEU A 74 5.77 -11.12 19.68
CA LEU A 74 4.46 -10.59 20.07
C LEU A 74 4.03 -11.08 21.47
N LYS A 75 4.31 -12.35 21.81
CA LYS A 75 3.96 -12.91 23.13
C LYS A 75 4.87 -12.41 24.27
N ASN A 76 6.18 -12.28 24.01
CA ASN A 76 7.16 -12.12 25.08
C ASN A 76 7.80 -10.73 25.13
N LEU A 77 7.69 -9.95 24.06
CA LEU A 77 8.43 -8.71 23.83
C LEU A 77 7.48 -7.57 23.42
N CYS A 78 6.41 -7.37 24.19
CA CYS A 78 5.61 -6.16 24.09
C CYS A 78 6.49 -4.94 24.44
N PRO A 79 6.58 -3.91 23.58
CA PRO A 79 7.33 -2.70 23.87
C PRO A 79 6.87 -2.04 25.18
N ASP A 80 7.81 -1.59 26.01
CA ASP A 80 7.47 -0.98 27.32
C ASP A 80 6.55 0.24 27.15
N SER A 81 6.73 1.04 26.09
CA SER A 81 5.85 2.16 25.77
C SER A 81 4.40 1.74 25.52
N VAL A 82 4.17 0.61 24.85
CA VAL A 82 2.84 0.05 24.59
C VAL A 82 2.26 -0.55 25.87
N ARG A 83 3.07 -1.30 26.63
CA ARG A 83 2.65 -1.88 27.92
C ARG A 83 2.22 -0.82 28.91
N ASP A 84 3.04 0.20 29.12
CA ASP A 84 2.76 1.28 30.07
C ASP A 84 1.55 2.10 29.64
N TRP A 85 1.38 2.31 28.33
CA TRP A 85 0.22 2.99 27.78
C TRP A 85 -1.07 2.19 27.98
N LEU A 86 -1.08 0.90 27.63
CA LEU A 86 -2.23 0.02 27.83
C LEU A 86 -2.56 -0.19 29.31
N THR A 87 -1.54 -0.23 30.19
CA THR A 87 -1.75 -0.35 31.64
C THR A 87 -2.44 0.89 32.19
N ARG A 88 -2.01 2.09 31.80
CA ARG A 88 -2.67 3.35 32.19
C ARG A 88 -4.11 3.46 31.68
N LYS A 89 -4.41 2.82 30.56
CA LYS A 89 -5.77 2.72 29.99
C LYS A 89 -6.58 1.55 30.53
N GLU A 90 -6.04 0.79 31.48
CA GLU A 90 -6.65 -0.43 32.04
C GLU A 90 -6.92 -1.54 30.99
N LEU A 91 -6.26 -1.49 29.83
CA LEU A 91 -6.45 -2.39 28.69
C LEU A 91 -5.43 -3.53 28.62
N TRP A 92 -4.44 -3.57 29.52
CA TRP A 92 -3.40 -4.60 29.48
C TRP A 92 -3.97 -6.03 29.46
N HIS A 93 -5.01 -6.27 30.25
CA HIS A 93 -5.68 -7.57 30.32
C HIS A 93 -6.43 -7.94 29.03
N VAL A 94 -6.95 -6.97 28.27
CA VAL A 94 -7.57 -7.17 26.95
C VAL A 94 -6.49 -7.52 25.94
N TYR A 95 -5.40 -6.77 25.94
CA TYR A 95 -4.24 -7.00 25.08
C TYR A 95 -3.63 -8.39 25.29
N ASP A 96 -3.44 -8.82 26.55
CA ASP A 96 -2.86 -10.13 26.87
C ASP A 96 -3.72 -11.27 26.29
N LYS A 97 -5.05 -11.21 26.47
CA LYS A 97 -6.00 -12.17 25.87
C LYS A 97 -5.99 -12.12 24.34
N PHE A 98 -5.91 -10.92 23.76
CA PHE A 98 -5.83 -10.74 22.32
C PHE A 98 -4.56 -11.39 21.75
N VAL A 99 -3.40 -11.11 22.34
CA VAL A 99 -2.11 -11.71 21.94
C VAL A 99 -2.16 -13.23 22.08
N ASP A 100 -2.64 -13.74 23.21
CA ASP A 100 -2.78 -15.19 23.40
C ASP A 100 -3.69 -15.84 22.35
N SER A 101 -4.77 -15.16 21.95
CA SER A 101 -5.67 -15.64 20.89
C SER A 101 -4.99 -15.66 19.51
N VAL A 102 -4.26 -14.60 19.15
CA VAL A 102 -3.49 -14.54 17.90
C VAL A 102 -2.41 -15.64 17.86
N VAL A 103 -1.75 -15.86 18.99
CA VAL A 103 -0.66 -16.84 19.16
C VAL A 103 -1.20 -18.26 19.14
N ALA A 104 -2.34 -18.52 19.79
CA ALA A 104 -2.96 -19.84 19.87
C ALA A 104 -3.57 -20.26 18.53
N ASP A 105 -4.17 -19.30 17.79
CA ASP A 105 -4.71 -19.58 16.48
C ASP A 105 -3.58 -19.75 15.44
N ARG A 106 -3.35 -20.99 15.02
CA ARG A 106 -2.37 -21.32 13.98
C ARG A 106 -2.77 -20.81 12.60
N SER A 107 -4.05 -20.49 12.39
CA SER A 107 -4.59 -19.98 11.13
C SER A 107 -4.11 -18.57 10.82
N THR A 108 -3.71 -17.79 11.83
CA THR A 108 -3.13 -16.43 11.68
C THR A 108 -1.79 -16.42 10.96
N ARG A 109 -1.20 -17.61 10.69
CA ARG A 109 0.13 -17.75 10.11
C ARG A 109 0.18 -18.75 8.95
N GLY A 110 1.13 -18.54 8.06
CA GLY A 110 1.53 -19.48 7.02
C GLY A 110 2.56 -20.50 7.52
N PRO A 111 2.91 -21.50 6.69
CA PRO A 111 3.88 -22.55 7.04
C PRO A 111 5.25 -22.01 7.43
N LEU A 112 5.66 -20.86 6.87
CA LEU A 112 6.93 -20.20 7.16
C LEU A 112 6.83 -19.14 8.28
N GLY A 113 5.74 -19.15 9.05
CA GLY A 113 5.52 -18.22 10.16
C GLY A 113 5.02 -16.83 9.76
N LYS A 114 4.91 -16.51 8.47
CA LYS A 114 4.39 -15.23 7.97
C LYS A 114 2.94 -15.01 8.39
N TRP A 115 2.64 -13.82 8.90
CA TRP A 115 1.28 -13.40 9.23
C TRP A 115 0.34 -13.41 8.02
N LYS A 116 -0.88 -13.92 8.23
CA LYS A 116 -2.00 -13.86 7.30
C LYS A 116 -2.95 -12.77 7.77
N ASP A 117 -2.94 -11.66 7.04
CA ASP A 117 -3.63 -10.42 7.44
C ASP A 117 -5.12 -10.66 7.73
N ALA A 118 -5.84 -11.41 6.88
CA ALA A 118 -7.29 -11.65 7.07
C ALA A 118 -7.61 -12.45 8.35
N GLN A 119 -6.87 -13.52 8.64
CA GLN A 119 -7.07 -14.30 9.86
C GLN A 119 -6.66 -13.50 11.10
N PHE A 120 -5.58 -12.71 11.01
CA PHE A 120 -5.17 -11.82 12.09
C PHE A 120 -6.27 -10.79 12.40
N ILE A 121 -6.81 -10.11 11.39
CA ILE A 121 -7.93 -9.17 11.55
C ILE A 121 -9.13 -9.88 12.17
N SER A 122 -9.45 -11.11 11.74
CA SER A 122 -10.58 -11.87 12.31
C SER A 122 -10.42 -12.16 13.80
N VAL A 123 -9.19 -12.28 14.31
CA VAL A 123 -8.96 -12.36 15.76
C VAL A 123 -9.07 -10.98 16.40
N LEU A 124 -8.46 -9.96 15.80
CA LEU A 124 -8.53 -8.58 16.28
C LEU A 124 -9.99 -8.08 16.42
N ASP A 125 -10.85 -8.43 15.47
CA ASP A 125 -12.26 -8.04 15.46
C ASP A 125 -13.05 -8.58 16.66
N GLN A 126 -12.61 -9.69 17.27
CA GLN A 126 -13.23 -10.25 18.48
C GLN A 126 -12.98 -9.40 19.73
N PHE A 127 -11.93 -8.57 19.72
CA PHE A 127 -11.54 -7.71 20.84
C PHE A 127 -11.83 -6.23 20.56
N ARG A 128 -12.38 -5.91 19.39
CA ARG A 128 -12.54 -4.53 18.94
C ARG A 128 -13.41 -3.71 19.89
N ASP A 129 -14.51 -4.30 20.36
CA ASP A 129 -15.45 -3.63 21.25
C ASP A 129 -14.83 -3.40 22.64
N ASP A 130 -14.08 -4.36 23.18
CA ASP A 130 -13.36 -4.22 24.46
C ASP A 130 -12.35 -3.05 24.44
N PHE A 131 -11.60 -2.87 23.33
CA PHE A 131 -10.73 -1.70 23.17
C PHE A 131 -11.54 -0.40 23.00
N ALA A 132 -12.62 -0.45 22.23
CA ALA A 132 -13.45 0.71 21.92
C ALA A 132 -14.17 1.27 23.15
N GLU A 133 -14.54 0.43 24.12
CA GLU A 133 -15.11 0.84 25.41
C GLU A 133 -14.20 1.80 26.19
N GLN A 134 -12.88 1.67 26.02
CA GLN A 134 -11.87 2.57 26.62
C GLN A 134 -11.41 3.69 25.67
N GLY A 135 -12.15 3.92 24.58
CA GLY A 135 -11.84 4.93 23.58
C GLY A 135 -10.62 4.61 22.72
N VAL A 136 -10.22 3.33 22.62
CA VAL A 136 -9.06 2.90 21.85
C VAL A 136 -9.49 2.16 20.60
N LYS A 137 -8.96 2.57 19.44
CA LYS A 137 -9.06 1.78 18.20
C LYS A 137 -7.75 1.02 18.01
N VAL A 138 -7.83 -0.24 17.62
CA VAL A 138 -6.65 -1.02 17.23
C VAL A 138 -6.70 -1.32 15.74
N ALA A 139 -5.60 -1.07 15.04
CA ALA A 139 -5.47 -1.34 13.61
C ALA A 139 -4.23 -2.20 13.33
N LEU A 140 -4.39 -3.22 12.49
CA LEU A 140 -3.25 -3.91 11.89
C LEU A 140 -2.83 -3.12 10.66
N CYS A 141 -1.60 -2.62 10.68
CA CYS A 141 -1.05 -1.85 9.57
C CYS A 141 -0.03 -2.67 8.79
N LYS A 142 0.01 -2.47 7.47
CA LYS A 142 0.97 -3.13 6.58
C LYS A 142 1.42 -2.20 5.47
N ARG A 143 2.73 -2.06 5.33
CA ARG A 143 3.36 -1.34 4.22
C ARG A 143 4.31 -2.25 3.44
N ARG A 144 4.23 -2.18 2.11
CA ARG A 144 5.17 -2.84 1.19
C ARG A 144 6.07 -1.79 0.54
N SER A 145 7.35 -2.10 0.42
CA SER A 145 8.37 -1.26 -0.22
C SER A 145 9.42 -2.14 -0.92
N GLY A 146 10.38 -1.53 -1.62
CA GLY A 146 11.52 -2.27 -2.18
C GLY A 146 12.33 -2.96 -1.08
N SER A 147 12.45 -2.33 0.09
CA SER A 147 13.13 -2.91 1.27
C SER A 147 12.36 -4.03 2.01
N GLY A 148 11.14 -4.37 1.57
CA GLY A 148 10.35 -5.47 2.12
C GLY A 148 8.95 -5.09 2.62
N THR A 149 8.36 -5.99 3.41
CA THR A 149 7.03 -5.81 4.02
C THR A 149 7.15 -5.55 5.52
N PHE A 150 6.64 -4.40 5.95
CA PHE A 150 6.53 -3.99 7.34
C PHE A 150 5.10 -4.20 7.83
N ARG A 151 4.96 -4.65 9.08
CA ARG A 151 3.68 -4.78 9.77
C ARG A 151 3.83 -4.22 11.18
N TRP A 152 2.78 -3.59 11.68
CA TRP A 152 2.71 -3.09 13.05
C TRP A 152 1.26 -3.00 13.50
N LEU A 153 1.05 -2.98 14.80
CA LEU A 153 -0.23 -2.62 15.42
C LEU A 153 -0.19 -1.15 15.79
N GLU A 154 -1.27 -0.43 15.50
CA GLU A 154 -1.51 0.92 16.03
C GLU A 154 -2.62 0.85 17.08
N PHE A 155 -2.31 1.25 18.31
CA PHE A 155 -3.26 1.45 19.40
C PHE A 155 -3.54 2.95 19.51
N ILE A 156 -4.71 3.35 19.03
CA ILE A 156 -5.06 4.74 18.75
C ILE A 156 -6.00 5.24 19.83
N ASP A 157 -5.52 6.16 20.65
CA ASP A 157 -6.36 6.90 21.59
C ASP A 157 -7.26 7.88 20.83
N ARG A 158 -8.54 7.57 20.70
CA ARG A 158 -9.46 8.45 19.97
C ARG A 158 -9.69 9.79 20.68
N THR A 159 -9.36 9.89 21.97
CA THR A 159 -9.47 11.13 22.74
C THR A 159 -8.29 12.08 22.53
N VAL A 160 -7.15 11.56 22.06
CA VAL A 160 -5.92 12.33 21.81
C VAL A 160 -5.67 12.50 20.31
N ALA A 161 -5.76 11.40 19.54
CA ALA A 161 -5.51 11.40 18.10
C ALA A 161 -6.72 11.88 17.26
N GLY A 162 -7.86 12.17 17.91
CA GLY A 162 -9.04 12.75 17.25
C GLY A 162 -9.62 11.87 16.15
N ASP A 163 -9.68 12.40 14.93
CA ASP A 163 -10.21 11.76 13.73
C ASP A 163 -9.14 11.01 12.91
N TYR A 164 -7.93 10.81 13.46
CA TYR A 164 -6.86 10.06 12.81
C TYR A 164 -7.32 8.69 12.28
N VAL A 165 -7.04 8.46 10.99
CA VAL A 165 -7.25 7.21 10.27
C VAL A 165 -5.90 6.64 9.85
N PRO A 166 -5.54 5.41 10.26
CA PRO A 166 -4.28 4.81 9.84
C PRO A 166 -4.29 4.54 8.33
N GLN A 167 -3.36 5.17 7.63
CA GLN A 167 -3.24 5.07 6.17
C GLN A 167 -2.96 3.65 5.68
N PHE A 168 -2.30 2.83 6.51
CA PHE A 168 -1.88 1.47 6.18
C PHE A 168 -2.73 0.37 6.83
N ASP A 169 -3.89 0.73 7.40
CA ASP A 169 -4.86 -0.21 7.98
C ASP A 169 -5.30 -1.25 6.93
N VAL A 170 -4.96 -2.52 7.16
CA VAL A 170 -5.29 -3.59 6.22
C VAL A 170 -6.79 -3.89 6.14
N ALA A 171 -7.57 -3.47 7.14
CA ALA A 171 -9.02 -3.60 7.12
C ALA A 171 -9.71 -2.45 6.36
N ASN A 172 -8.97 -1.38 6.03
CA ASN A 172 -9.51 -0.17 5.40
C ASN A 172 -9.13 -0.02 3.93
N LEU A 173 -8.87 -1.11 3.20
CA LEU A 173 -8.51 -1.06 1.78
C LEU A 173 -9.75 -0.93 0.88
N SER A 174 -9.69 -0.08 -0.15
CA SER A 174 -10.78 0.10 -1.14
C SER A 174 -10.84 -1.01 -2.20
N GLY A 175 -9.81 -1.86 -2.23
CA GLY A 175 -9.58 -2.85 -3.29
C GLY A 175 -9.00 -2.26 -4.57
N GLN A 176 -8.89 -0.93 -4.68
CA GLN A 176 -8.21 -0.31 -5.82
C GLN A 176 -6.69 -0.47 -5.68
N VAL A 177 -6.04 -0.80 -6.80
CA VAL A 177 -4.63 -1.18 -6.84
C VAL A 177 -3.96 -0.61 -8.09
N ILE A 178 -2.73 -0.10 -7.93
CA ILE A 178 -1.80 0.13 -9.04
C ILE A 178 -0.66 -0.88 -8.93
N ASN A 179 -0.47 -1.67 -9.99
CA ASN A 179 0.67 -2.57 -10.10
C ASN A 179 1.82 -1.86 -10.82
N THR A 180 2.96 -1.78 -10.15
CA THR A 180 4.24 -1.32 -10.71
C THR A 180 5.11 -2.53 -11.05
N CYS A 181 6.34 -2.35 -11.54
CA CYS A 181 7.23 -3.47 -11.84
C CYS A 181 7.57 -4.26 -10.57
N TYR A 182 7.80 -3.57 -9.46
CA TYR A 182 8.28 -4.21 -8.22
C TYR A 182 7.35 -4.09 -7.03
N THR A 183 6.28 -3.32 -7.13
CA THR A 183 5.39 -3.06 -5.99
C THR A 183 3.92 -3.06 -6.40
N LYS A 184 3.08 -3.50 -5.46
CA LYS A 184 1.63 -3.33 -5.50
C LYS A 184 1.26 -2.18 -4.59
N LEU A 185 0.77 -1.07 -5.16
CA LEU A 185 0.22 0.05 -4.40
C LEU A 185 -1.25 -0.22 -4.11
N GLU A 186 -1.62 -0.22 -2.83
CA GLU A 186 -2.98 -0.45 -2.36
C GLU A 186 -3.48 0.85 -1.72
N PHE A 187 -4.72 1.23 -2.01
CA PHE A 187 -5.31 2.49 -1.56
C PHE A 187 -6.42 2.25 -0.53
N PRO A 188 -6.54 3.10 0.49
CA PRO A 188 -7.58 2.94 1.50
C PRO A 188 -8.95 3.41 0.99
N ASN A 189 -10.03 3.05 1.70
CA ASN A 189 -11.36 3.63 1.45
C ASN A 189 -11.31 5.15 1.64
N GLY A 190 -11.99 5.90 0.77
CA GLY A 190 -11.88 7.36 0.73
C GLY A 190 -10.72 7.89 -0.11
N VAL A 191 -9.89 7.01 -0.72
CA VAL A 191 -8.95 7.38 -1.77
C VAL A 191 -9.31 6.67 -3.06
N ALA A 192 -9.54 7.44 -4.12
CA ALA A 192 -9.78 6.94 -5.47
C ALA A 192 -8.64 7.38 -6.39
N VAL A 193 -8.21 6.52 -7.30
CA VAL A 193 -7.08 6.80 -8.20
C VAL A 193 -7.41 6.68 -9.68
N GLU A 194 -6.91 7.62 -10.47
CA GLU A 194 -6.93 7.63 -11.93
C GLU A 194 -5.52 7.32 -12.45
N GLU A 195 -5.31 6.11 -12.95
CA GLU A 195 -3.99 5.69 -13.44
C GLU A 195 -3.73 6.23 -14.86
N LEU A 196 -2.70 7.05 -14.99
CA LEU A 196 -2.31 7.68 -16.24
C LEU A 196 -1.44 6.73 -17.08
N LYS A 197 -2.08 5.82 -17.81
CA LYS A 197 -1.42 4.83 -18.68
C LYS A 197 -0.56 5.51 -19.75
N GLN A 198 0.63 4.98 -20.04
CA GLN A 198 1.48 5.52 -21.09
C GLN A 198 0.86 5.31 -22.49
N TRP A 199 0.55 4.06 -22.83
CA TRP A 199 -0.04 3.73 -24.14
C TRP A 199 -1.53 4.07 -24.18
N ARG A 200 -1.93 4.87 -25.18
CA ARG A 200 -3.30 5.38 -25.36
C ARG A 200 -3.88 6.04 -24.10
N GLY A 201 -3.01 6.66 -23.29
CA GLY A 201 -3.38 7.24 -22.01
C GLY A 201 -4.44 8.31 -22.12
N ARG A 202 -4.34 9.17 -23.13
CA ARG A 202 -5.25 10.31 -23.31
C ARG A 202 -6.64 9.85 -23.72
N GLU A 203 -6.70 8.92 -24.67
CA GLU A 203 -7.95 8.32 -25.11
C GLU A 203 -8.62 7.60 -23.93
N ARG A 204 -7.87 6.83 -23.15
CA ARG A 204 -8.39 6.14 -21.95
C ARG A 204 -8.90 7.10 -20.88
N LEU A 205 -8.14 8.15 -20.57
CA LEU A 205 -8.53 9.16 -19.59
C LEU A 205 -9.85 9.84 -19.96
N LYS A 206 -10.10 10.03 -21.26
CA LYS A 206 -11.35 10.63 -21.77
C LYS A 206 -12.52 9.65 -21.80
N GLU A 207 -12.27 8.41 -22.20
CA GLU A 207 -13.32 7.43 -22.51
C GLU A 207 -13.76 6.60 -21.30
N LYS A 208 -12.91 6.48 -20.27
CA LYS A 208 -13.17 5.57 -19.16
C LYS A 208 -12.73 6.17 -17.83
N ILE A 209 -13.70 6.35 -16.95
CA ILE A 209 -13.47 6.72 -15.55
C ILE A 209 -13.43 5.44 -14.71
N PRO A 210 -12.41 5.23 -13.85
CA PRO A 210 -12.38 4.14 -12.88
C PRO A 210 -13.59 4.21 -11.94
N ILE A 211 -14.18 3.05 -11.63
CA ILE A 211 -15.43 2.99 -10.85
C ILE A 211 -15.32 3.65 -9.46
N GLN A 212 -14.16 3.57 -8.79
CA GLN A 212 -13.94 4.24 -7.51
C GLN A 212 -13.89 5.77 -7.66
N VAL A 213 -13.28 6.27 -8.74
CA VAL A 213 -13.21 7.70 -9.05
C VAL A 213 -14.61 8.21 -9.38
N GLU A 214 -15.31 7.55 -10.30
CA GLU A 214 -16.69 7.91 -10.67
C GLU A 214 -17.62 7.95 -9.44
N LYS A 215 -17.59 6.92 -8.59
CA LYS A 215 -18.42 6.88 -7.37
C LYS A 215 -18.12 8.04 -6.42
N MET A 216 -16.84 8.32 -6.16
CA MET A 216 -16.44 9.43 -5.28
C MET A 216 -16.87 10.78 -5.87
N LEU A 217 -16.62 11.00 -7.16
CA LEU A 217 -16.99 12.26 -7.81
C LEU A 217 -18.50 12.45 -7.89
N GLN A 218 -19.28 11.38 -8.06
CA GLN A 218 -20.75 11.45 -7.98
C GLN A 218 -21.22 11.77 -6.55
N GLU A 219 -20.66 11.13 -5.52
CA GLU A 219 -20.99 11.37 -4.11
C GLU A 219 -20.75 12.85 -3.72
N HIS A 220 -19.72 13.48 -4.29
CA HIS A 220 -19.35 14.87 -4.01
C HIS A 220 -19.80 15.88 -5.08
N ASN A 221 -20.58 15.48 -6.09
CA ASN A 221 -21.02 16.32 -7.21
C ASN A 221 -19.86 17.03 -7.95
N LEU A 222 -18.77 16.30 -8.25
CA LEU A 222 -17.53 16.79 -8.88
C LEU A 222 -17.33 16.32 -10.33
N MET A 223 -18.32 15.67 -10.93
CA MET A 223 -18.17 15.10 -12.29
C MET A 223 -17.89 16.17 -13.36
N GLU A 224 -18.50 17.34 -13.24
CA GLU A 224 -18.28 18.44 -14.20
C GLU A 224 -16.86 19.00 -14.09
N GLU A 225 -16.39 19.30 -12.88
CA GLU A 225 -15.02 19.77 -12.64
C GLU A 225 -13.97 18.74 -13.09
N TYR A 226 -14.26 17.45 -12.88
CA TYR A 226 -13.42 16.37 -13.39
C TYR A 226 -13.33 16.36 -14.91
N HIS A 227 -14.46 16.48 -15.63
CA HIS A 227 -14.44 16.51 -17.09
C HIS A 227 -13.69 17.73 -17.62
N GLN A 228 -13.85 18.90 -17.00
CA GLN A 228 -13.08 20.10 -17.33
C GLN A 228 -11.58 19.88 -17.12
N MET A 229 -11.19 19.32 -15.97
CA MET A 229 -9.80 19.01 -15.64
C MET A 229 -9.17 18.02 -16.64
N VAL A 230 -9.89 16.96 -17.01
CA VAL A 230 -9.45 15.99 -18.01
C VAL A 230 -9.26 16.66 -19.37
N ASN A 231 -10.22 17.46 -19.83
CA ASN A 231 -10.11 18.19 -21.09
C ASN A 231 -8.91 19.14 -21.07
N HIS A 232 -8.70 19.88 -19.99
CA HIS A 232 -7.54 20.76 -19.83
C HIS A 232 -6.22 19.99 -19.92
N CYS A 233 -6.10 18.82 -19.27
CA CYS A 233 -4.92 17.95 -19.39
C CYS A 233 -4.68 17.48 -20.85
N ILE A 234 -5.75 17.25 -21.61
CA ILE A 234 -5.68 16.83 -23.02
C ILE A 234 -5.35 18.01 -23.94
N GLU A 235 -5.83 19.21 -23.66
CA GLU A 235 -5.53 20.39 -24.47
C GLU A 235 -4.10 20.90 -24.23
N ALA A 236 -3.65 20.90 -22.97
CA ALA A 236 -2.32 21.37 -22.57
C ALA A 236 -1.16 20.45 -22.99
N GLY A 237 -1.44 19.27 -23.55
CA GLY A 237 -0.40 18.35 -23.97
C GLY A 237 0.22 17.52 -22.83
N CYS A 238 -0.51 17.27 -21.72
CA CYS A 238 0.04 16.56 -20.55
C CYS A 238 0.47 15.12 -20.86
N GLY A 239 -0.03 14.51 -21.92
CA GLY A 239 0.46 13.23 -22.46
C GLY A 239 0.52 13.31 -23.98
N ALA A 240 1.27 12.41 -24.62
CA ALA A 240 1.18 12.24 -26.08
C ALA A 240 1.01 10.76 -26.41
N LYS A 241 0.56 10.46 -27.63
CA LYS A 241 0.35 9.08 -28.10
C LYS A 241 1.59 8.18 -27.95
N PHE A 242 2.78 8.79 -27.97
CA PHE A 242 4.08 8.10 -27.86
C PHE A 242 5.03 8.74 -26.84
N LYS A 243 4.57 9.72 -26.04
CA LYS A 243 5.41 10.38 -25.02
C LYS A 243 4.82 10.14 -23.64
N MET A 244 5.71 10.09 -22.66
CA MET A 244 5.36 10.01 -21.25
C MET A 244 4.52 11.22 -20.82
N TRP A 245 3.71 11.01 -19.78
CA TRP A 245 2.99 12.08 -19.12
C TRP A 245 3.97 13.12 -18.56
N ASN A 246 3.76 14.38 -18.92
CA ASN A 246 4.53 15.52 -18.42
C ASN A 246 4.05 15.85 -17.00
N ILE A 247 4.86 15.51 -16.01
CA ILE A 247 4.51 15.67 -14.59
C ILE A 247 4.35 17.15 -14.23
N ASP A 248 5.22 18.03 -14.71
CA ASP A 248 5.20 19.45 -14.35
C ASP A 248 3.92 20.12 -14.84
N LYS A 249 3.49 19.81 -16.07
CA LYS A 249 2.20 20.28 -16.59
C LYS A 249 1.01 19.72 -15.84
N LEU A 250 1.06 18.44 -15.42
CA LEU A 250 -0.01 17.87 -14.60
C LEU A 250 -0.13 18.61 -13.27
N LYS A 251 1.00 18.92 -12.63
CA LYS A 251 1.05 19.68 -11.38
C LYS A 251 0.45 21.08 -11.56
N GLU A 252 0.89 21.81 -12.59
CA GLU A 252 0.35 23.13 -12.94
C GLU A 252 -1.18 23.11 -13.11
N ILE A 253 -1.71 22.10 -13.81
CA ILE A 253 -3.16 21.96 -13.99
C ILE A 253 -3.85 21.58 -12.68
N MET A 254 -3.31 20.64 -11.90
CA MET A 254 -3.94 20.24 -10.63
C MET A 254 -4.03 21.42 -9.66
N LEU A 255 -3.04 22.31 -9.61
CA LEU A 255 -3.10 23.52 -8.77
C LEU A 255 -4.31 24.42 -9.11
N ILE A 256 -4.78 24.42 -10.36
CA ILE A 256 -5.96 25.17 -10.79
C ILE A 256 -7.26 24.53 -10.25
N TYR A 257 -7.34 23.20 -10.27
CA TYR A 257 -8.57 22.46 -9.91
C TYR A 257 -8.64 22.10 -8.42
N GLN A 258 -7.51 21.98 -7.73
CA GLN A 258 -7.45 21.69 -6.29
C GLN A 258 -8.45 22.49 -5.45
N PRO A 259 -8.54 23.84 -5.54
CA PRO A 259 -9.50 24.59 -4.73
C PRO A 259 -10.97 24.23 -5.03
N MET A 260 -11.31 23.91 -6.28
CA MET A 260 -12.68 23.53 -6.67
C MET A 260 -13.09 22.19 -6.08
N PHE A 261 -12.16 21.23 -6.05
CA PHE A 261 -12.39 19.93 -5.44
C PHE A 261 -12.41 20.03 -3.91
N ALA A 262 -11.48 20.80 -3.32
CA ALA A 262 -11.34 20.96 -1.89
C ALA A 262 -12.58 21.63 -1.26
N GLU A 263 -13.22 22.58 -1.97
CA GLU A 263 -14.50 23.18 -1.56
C GLU A 263 -15.60 22.13 -1.34
N LYS A 264 -15.55 21.02 -2.10
CA LYS A 264 -16.49 19.89 -1.96
C LYS A 264 -15.93 18.73 -1.12
N GLY A 265 -14.84 18.97 -0.39
CA GLY A 265 -14.25 18.01 0.56
C GLY A 265 -13.38 16.92 -0.08
N VAL A 266 -12.94 17.10 -1.33
CA VAL A 266 -12.04 16.18 -2.02
C VAL A 266 -10.73 16.89 -2.32
N ASP A 267 -9.60 16.35 -1.88
CA ASP A 267 -8.29 16.85 -2.32
C ASP A 267 -7.80 16.08 -3.55
N VAL A 268 -7.02 16.74 -4.39
CA VAL A 268 -6.47 16.17 -5.63
C VAL A 268 -4.95 16.25 -5.62
N PHE A 269 -4.29 15.13 -5.88
CA PHE A 269 -2.83 15.04 -5.92
C PHE A 269 -2.36 14.42 -7.22
N VAL A 270 -1.21 14.87 -7.72
CA VAL A 270 -0.45 14.15 -8.75
C VAL A 270 0.57 13.29 -8.05
N SER A 271 0.56 12.00 -8.34
CA SER A 271 1.52 11.06 -7.79
C SER A 271 2.33 10.37 -8.87
N HIS A 272 3.56 9.99 -8.52
CA HIS A 272 4.43 9.29 -9.44
C HIS A 272 5.47 8.37 -8.83
N LYS A 273 5.76 7.29 -9.54
CA LYS A 273 6.86 6.38 -9.26
C LYS A 273 7.73 6.19 -10.49
N GLN A 274 9.02 6.07 -10.26
CA GLN A 274 10.00 5.67 -11.27
C GLN A 274 10.70 4.42 -10.76
N GLU A 275 10.83 3.40 -11.61
CA GLU A 275 11.47 2.14 -11.27
C GLU A 275 12.46 1.77 -12.38
N TYR A 276 13.68 1.42 -12.03
CA TYR A 276 14.67 0.95 -13.00
C TYR A 276 14.51 -0.56 -13.21
N VAL A 277 14.21 -0.96 -14.44
CA VAL A 277 14.08 -2.37 -14.85
C VAL A 277 15.37 -2.82 -15.52
N SER A 278 16.10 -3.72 -14.85
CA SER A 278 17.32 -4.33 -15.37
C SER A 278 17.01 -5.51 -16.29
N HIS A 279 17.67 -5.55 -17.45
CA HIS A 279 17.70 -6.69 -18.38
C HIS A 279 19.05 -7.44 -18.32
N GLY A 280 19.73 -7.34 -17.17
CA GLY A 280 21.04 -7.94 -16.94
C GLY A 280 22.11 -7.29 -17.82
N GLN A 281 22.80 -8.09 -18.63
CA GLN A 281 23.91 -7.63 -19.48
C GLN A 281 23.50 -6.63 -20.58
N TYR A 282 22.20 -6.54 -20.91
CA TYR A 282 21.70 -5.65 -21.95
C TYR A 282 21.35 -4.25 -21.43
N GLY A 283 21.79 -3.92 -20.21
CA GLY A 283 21.45 -2.67 -19.54
C GLY A 283 20.04 -2.72 -18.94
N GLY A 284 19.37 -1.57 -18.87
CA GLY A 284 18.04 -1.45 -18.31
C GLY A 284 17.41 -0.12 -18.68
N HIS A 285 16.16 0.07 -18.27
CA HIS A 285 15.41 1.29 -18.55
C HIS A 285 14.56 1.72 -17.36
N ASN A 286 14.20 2.99 -17.31
CA ASN A 286 13.27 3.49 -16.30
C ASN A 286 11.83 3.31 -16.78
N GLU A 287 11.04 2.62 -15.96
CA GLU A 287 9.58 2.59 -16.05
C GLU A 287 8.98 3.69 -15.19
N TYR A 288 7.93 4.33 -15.74
CA TYR A 288 7.32 5.50 -15.13
C TYR A 288 5.83 5.27 -14.94
N PHE A 289 5.42 5.33 -13.67
CA PHE A 289 4.03 5.22 -13.24
C PHE A 289 3.57 6.60 -12.78
N ARG A 290 2.38 6.99 -13.22
CA ARG A 290 1.76 8.31 -12.97
C ARG A 290 0.29 8.09 -12.69
N TRP A 291 -0.25 8.79 -11.71
CA TRP A 291 -1.67 8.74 -11.40
C TRP A 291 -2.12 10.02 -10.70
N ILE A 292 -3.43 10.24 -10.71
CA ILE A 292 -4.09 11.30 -9.93
C ILE A 292 -4.80 10.61 -8.75
N GLU A 293 -4.60 11.12 -7.55
CA GLU A 293 -5.31 10.66 -6.34
C GLU A 293 -6.37 11.68 -5.96
N PHE A 294 -7.60 11.20 -5.74
CA PHE A 294 -8.72 11.94 -5.18
C PHE A 294 -8.96 11.45 -3.76
N VAL A 295 -8.94 12.35 -2.79
CA VAL A 295 -8.96 12.03 -1.37
C VAL A 295 -10.18 12.68 -0.72
N ASP A 296 -11.16 11.88 -0.34
CA ASP A 296 -12.31 12.31 0.46
C ASP A 296 -11.84 12.60 1.89
N ARG A 297 -11.76 13.89 2.24
CA ARG A 297 -11.24 14.36 3.53
C ARG A 297 -12.14 14.02 4.71
N LYS A 298 -13.42 13.68 4.47
CA LYS A 298 -14.30 13.17 5.53
C LYS A 298 -13.95 11.72 5.90
N LYS A 299 -13.50 10.92 4.93
CA LYS A 299 -13.11 9.51 5.14
C LYS A 299 -11.62 9.37 5.50
N GLN A 300 -10.79 10.31 5.05
CA GLN A 300 -9.33 10.26 5.13
C GLN A 300 -8.75 11.64 5.48
N PRO A 301 -9.04 12.17 6.70
CA PRO A 301 -8.67 13.53 7.08
C PRO A 301 -7.15 13.75 7.04
N ASN A 302 -6.38 12.77 7.50
CA ASN A 302 -4.92 12.81 7.62
C ASN A 302 -4.17 12.02 6.53
N TYR A 303 -4.81 11.69 5.41
CA TYR A 303 -4.13 10.95 4.34
C TYR A 303 -3.15 11.84 3.58
N HIS A 304 -1.96 11.30 3.34
CA HIS A 304 -0.94 11.90 2.48
C HIS A 304 -0.56 10.92 1.37
N PRO A 305 -0.49 11.35 0.10
CA PRO A 305 -0.13 10.46 -1.00
C PRO A 305 1.26 9.87 -0.77
N GLN A 306 1.37 8.55 -0.99
CA GLN A 306 2.64 7.84 -0.75
C GLN A 306 3.75 8.27 -1.70
N ARG A 307 3.41 8.92 -2.82
CA ARG A 307 4.29 9.22 -3.95
C ARG A 307 3.94 10.56 -4.59
N ASP A 308 3.52 11.52 -3.78
CA ASP A 308 3.19 12.87 -4.23
C ASP A 308 4.35 13.49 -5.04
N ALA A 309 4.00 14.15 -6.14
CA ALA A 309 4.93 14.78 -7.07
C ALA A 309 5.38 16.18 -6.62
N GLU A 310 4.71 16.79 -5.65
CA GLU A 310 5.15 18.04 -5.02
C GLU A 310 6.26 17.79 -4.00
N SER A 311 6.06 16.81 -3.12
CA SER A 311 6.95 16.51 -2.00
C SER A 311 8.19 15.69 -2.36
N LYS A 312 8.67 15.68 -3.62
CA LYS A 312 9.88 14.91 -3.99
C LYS A 312 11.19 15.33 -3.29
N LYS A 313 11.14 16.31 -2.38
CA LYS A 313 12.21 16.64 -1.42
C LYS A 313 11.80 16.52 0.05
N GLN A 314 10.54 16.23 0.38
CA GLN A 314 10.02 16.20 1.74
C GLN A 314 9.41 14.83 2.04
N VAL A 315 9.84 14.27 3.18
CA VAL A 315 9.30 13.04 3.76
C VAL A 315 7.79 13.20 3.94
N CYS A 316 7.06 12.09 3.85
CA CYS A 316 5.65 12.05 4.22
C CYS A 316 5.52 12.31 5.73
N VAL A 317 5.39 13.57 6.13
CA VAL A 317 5.16 14.01 7.50
C VAL A 317 3.66 14.12 7.68
N ILE A 318 3.12 13.36 8.64
CA ILE A 318 1.74 13.52 9.12
C ILE A 318 1.83 14.48 10.29
N SER A 319 1.39 15.73 10.08
CA SER A 319 1.21 16.73 11.14
C SER A 319 -0.18 16.63 11.74
#